data_AF-A0A9X9LQM5-F1
#
_entry.id   AF-A0A9X9LQM5-F1
#
_cell.length_a   1.000
_cell.length_b   1.000
_cell.length_c   1.000
_cell.angle_alpha   90.00
_cell.angle_beta   90.00
_cell.angle_gamma   90.00
#
_symmetry.space_group_name_H-M   'P 1'
#
loop_
_entity.id
_entity.type
_entity.pdbx_description
1 polymer ?
#
loop_
_entity_poly.entity_id
_entity_poly.type
_entity_poly.pdbx_seq_one_letter_code
_entity_poly.pdbx_strand_id
1 'polypeptide(L)'
;MECMKRKELITVFHIGSDEHQDIDVAILTALLKGTNASAFDQLILTLAWDRVDIAKNHVFVYGQQWLVGSLEQAMLDALVMDRVAFVKLLIENGVSMHKFLTIPRLEELYNTKQGPTNPMLFHL
;
A
#
# COMPACT_ATOMS: atom_id res chain seq x y z
N MET A 1 -34.74 9.53 3.75
CA MET A 1 -33.57 9.28 2.87
C MET A 1 -32.80 8.10 3.45
N GLU A 2 -32.87 6.93 2.80
CA GLU A 2 -32.25 5.68 3.29
C GLU A 2 -30.71 5.75 3.30
N CYS A 3 -30.11 6.39 2.29
CA CYS A 3 -28.66 6.58 2.17
C CYS A 3 -28.06 7.35 3.37
N MET A 4 -28.81 8.26 3.98
CA MET A 4 -28.35 9.06 5.11
C MET A 4 -28.29 8.30 6.44
N LYS A 5 -28.69 7.01 6.46
CA LYS A 5 -28.56 6.17 7.66
C LYS A 5 -27.12 5.77 7.97
N ARG A 6 -26.24 5.73 6.96
CA ARG A 6 -24.82 5.37 7.09
C ARG A 6 -23.94 6.51 6.59
N LYS A 7 -23.91 7.61 7.33
CA LYS A 7 -23.20 8.84 6.94
C LYS A 7 -21.69 8.62 6.84
N GLU A 8 -21.16 7.69 7.60
CA GLU A 8 -19.75 7.28 7.60
C GLU A 8 -19.28 6.68 6.26
N LEU A 9 -20.22 6.21 5.42
CA LEU A 9 -19.92 5.68 4.09
C LEU A 9 -20.10 6.72 2.96
N ILE A 10 -20.52 7.94 3.30
CA ILE A 10 -20.75 9.01 2.32
C ILE A 10 -19.50 9.86 2.22
N THR A 11 -18.95 9.99 1.00
CA THR A 11 -17.87 10.92 0.69
C THR A 11 -18.38 11.99 -0.27
N VAL A 12 -18.13 13.26 0.03
CA VAL A 12 -18.48 14.40 -0.83
C VAL A 12 -17.20 14.96 -1.42
N PHE A 13 -17.12 14.97 -2.75
CA PHE A 13 -15.99 15.53 -3.49
C PHE A 13 -16.43 16.84 -4.15
N HIS A 14 -15.71 17.94 -3.88
CA HIS A 14 -16.01 19.25 -4.43
C HIS A 14 -15.14 19.52 -5.66
N ILE A 15 -15.77 19.70 -6.81
CA ILE A 15 -15.09 20.09 -8.05
C ILE A 15 -14.74 21.58 -7.97
N GLY A 16 -13.44 21.91 -7.99
CA GLY A 16 -12.95 23.29 -8.08
C GLY A 16 -12.49 23.95 -6.77
N SER A 17 -12.28 23.20 -5.70
CA SER A 17 -11.58 23.70 -4.50
C SER A 17 -10.09 23.90 -4.75
N ASP A 18 -9.47 24.87 -4.05
CA ASP A 18 -8.01 25.11 -4.09
C ASP A 18 -7.17 23.90 -3.62
N GLU A 19 -7.79 22.97 -2.88
CA GLU A 19 -7.23 21.65 -2.63
C GLU A 19 -7.35 20.81 -3.91
N HIS A 20 -6.24 20.75 -4.67
CA HIS A 20 -6.08 19.96 -5.89
C HIS A 20 -6.02 18.46 -5.56
N GLN A 21 -7.06 17.91 -4.94
CA GLN A 21 -7.17 16.46 -4.76
C GLN A 21 -7.68 15.84 -6.05
N ASP A 22 -6.88 14.96 -6.65
CA ASP A 22 -7.31 14.20 -7.82
C ASP A 22 -8.51 13.31 -7.48
N ILE A 23 -9.45 13.19 -8.42
CA ILE A 23 -10.72 12.47 -8.22
C ILE A 23 -10.49 10.98 -7.87
N ASP A 24 -9.42 10.39 -8.39
CA ASP A 24 -9.03 9.01 -8.12
C ASP A 24 -8.58 8.83 -6.66
N VAL A 25 -7.82 9.77 -6.09
CA VAL A 25 -7.47 9.79 -4.67
C VAL A 25 -8.74 9.82 -3.81
N ALA A 26 -9.71 10.65 -4.19
CA ALA A 26 -10.97 10.77 -3.45
C ALA A 26 -11.76 9.45 -3.46
N ILE A 27 -11.86 8.79 -4.62
CA ILE A 27 -12.53 7.49 -4.75
C ILE A 27 -11.82 6.41 -3.93
N LEU A 28 -10.50 6.27 -4.06
CA LEU A 28 -9.74 5.22 -3.38
C LEU A 28 -9.72 5.43 -1.86
N THR A 29 -9.61 6.68 -1.41
CA THR A 29 -9.68 7.02 0.03
C THR A 29 -11.09 6.77 0.60
N ALA A 30 -12.15 7.04 -0.17
CA ALA A 30 -13.51 6.69 0.22
C ALA A 30 -13.69 5.18 0.38
N LEU A 31 -13.10 4.38 -0.52
CA LEU A 31 -13.13 2.91 -0.42
C LEU A 31 -12.37 2.42 0.82
N LEU A 32 -11.18 2.95 1.11
CA LEU A 32 -10.43 2.59 2.32
C LEU A 32 -11.25 2.87 3.59
N LYS A 33 -11.88 4.04 3.67
CA LYS A 33 -12.75 4.43 4.80
C LYS A 33 -13.98 3.51 4.91
N GLY A 34 -14.65 3.24 3.80
CA GLY A 34 -15.90 2.49 3.79
C GLY A 34 -15.75 0.99 4.07
N THR A 35 -14.57 0.42 3.80
CA THR A 35 -14.32 -1.01 4.01
C THR A 35 -14.05 -1.34 5.48
N ASN A 36 -13.75 -0.34 6.33
CA ASN A 36 -13.35 -0.52 7.72
C ASN A 36 -12.25 -1.60 7.90
N ALA A 37 -11.31 -1.62 6.95
CA ALA A 37 -10.26 -2.61 6.88
C ALA A 37 -9.17 -2.33 7.93
N SER A 38 -8.46 -3.36 8.38
CA SER A 38 -7.32 -3.17 9.31
C SER A 38 -6.22 -2.34 8.64
N ALA A 39 -5.33 -1.72 9.42
CA ALA A 39 -4.23 -0.94 8.84
C ALA A 39 -3.33 -1.76 7.90
N PHE A 40 -3.15 -3.05 8.21
CA PHE A 40 -2.44 -3.97 7.32
C PHE A 40 -3.21 -4.23 6.02
N ASP A 41 -4.51 -4.50 6.10
CA ASP A 41 -5.33 -4.70 4.90
C ASP A 41 -5.36 -3.42 4.03
N GLN A 42 -5.42 -2.24 4.65
CA GLN A 42 -5.32 -0.97 3.93
C GLN A 42 -3.97 -0.80 3.23
N LEU A 43 -2.87 -1.20 3.89
CA LEU A 43 -1.54 -1.22 3.27
C LEU A 43 -1.51 -2.13 2.03
N ILE A 44 -2.02 -3.36 2.15
CA ILE A 44 -2.08 -4.31 1.04
C ILE A 44 -2.96 -3.78 -0.11
N LEU A 45 -4.10 -3.17 0.20
CA LEU A 45 -4.95 -2.52 -0.82
C LEU A 45 -4.21 -1.41 -1.57
N THR A 46 -3.54 -0.51 -0.84
CA THR A 46 -2.78 0.57 -1.47
C THR A 46 -1.60 0.06 -2.31
N LEU A 47 -0.96 -1.04 -1.90
CA LEU A 47 0.11 -1.70 -2.64
C LEU A 47 -0.42 -2.35 -3.92
N ALA A 48 -1.58 -3.01 -3.84
CA ALA A 48 -2.26 -3.58 -5.00
C ALA A 48 -2.67 -2.50 -6.02
N TRP A 49 -3.11 -1.34 -5.55
CA TRP A 49 -3.45 -0.19 -6.40
C TRP A 49 -2.24 0.60 -6.92
N ASP A 50 -1.03 0.31 -6.43
CA ASP A 50 0.17 1.12 -6.65
C ASP A 50 0.04 2.59 -6.22
N ARG A 51 -0.66 2.83 -5.12
CA ARG A 51 -0.93 4.18 -4.59
C ARG A 51 -0.15 4.46 -3.32
N VAL A 52 1.17 4.63 -3.50
CA VAL A 52 2.11 4.94 -2.42
C VAL A 52 1.81 6.25 -1.71
N ASP A 53 1.27 7.23 -2.45
CA ASP A 53 0.82 8.51 -1.93
C ASP A 53 -0.33 8.33 -0.93
N ILE A 54 -1.31 7.48 -1.27
CA ILE A 54 -2.43 7.15 -0.38
C ILE A 54 -1.93 6.37 0.83
N ALA A 55 -1.05 5.38 0.63
CA ALA A 55 -0.43 4.63 1.73
C ALA A 55 0.27 5.54 2.73
N LYS A 56 1.10 6.47 2.21
CA LYS A 56 1.85 7.42 3.02
C LYS A 56 0.95 8.37 3.81
N ASN A 57 -0.10 8.89 3.19
CA ASN A 57 -0.93 9.94 3.79
C ASN A 57 -2.07 9.40 4.68
N HIS A 58 -2.55 8.18 4.41
CA HIS A 58 -3.74 7.64 5.08
C HIS A 58 -3.49 6.36 5.87
N VAL A 59 -2.44 5.59 5.56
CA VAL A 59 -2.17 4.32 6.24
C VAL A 59 -1.03 4.46 7.25
N PHE A 60 0.08 5.10 6.86
CA PHE A 60 1.21 5.39 7.75
C PHE A 60 1.00 6.68 8.55
N VAL A 61 -0.06 6.69 9.37
CA VAL A 61 -0.38 7.81 10.27
C VAL A 61 0.32 7.69 11.62
N TYR A 62 0.53 8.83 12.28
CA TYR A 62 1.16 8.85 13.60
C TYR A 62 0.36 8.04 14.63
N GLY A 63 1.06 7.22 15.42
CA GLY A 63 0.45 6.35 16.43
C GLY A 63 -0.09 5.03 15.90
N GLN A 64 0.03 4.75 14.60
CA GLN A 64 -0.33 3.45 14.03
C GLN A 64 0.57 2.35 14.61
N GLN A 65 -0.06 1.31 15.17
CA GLN A 65 0.63 0.12 15.64
C GLN A 65 0.57 -0.97 14.58
N TRP A 66 1.72 -1.58 14.32
CA TRP A 66 1.89 -2.67 13.37
C TRP A 66 2.10 -3.97 14.11
N LEU A 67 1.47 -5.04 13.63
CA LEU A 67 1.75 -6.38 14.14
C LEU A 67 3.18 -6.78 13.78
N VAL A 68 3.84 -7.54 14.66
CA VAL A 68 5.19 -8.04 14.41
C VAL A 68 5.20 -8.85 13.11
N GLY A 69 6.12 -8.54 12.19
CA GLY A 69 6.23 -9.22 10.90
C GLY A 69 5.35 -8.65 9.79
N SER A 70 4.39 -7.77 10.08
CA SER A 70 3.45 -7.26 9.07
C SER A 70 4.13 -6.39 8.00
N LEU A 71 5.05 -5.51 8.41
CA LEU A 71 5.79 -4.67 7.46
C LEU A 71 6.80 -5.49 6.65
N GLU A 72 7.36 -6.54 7.21
CA GLU A 72 8.20 -7.48 6.48
C GLU A 72 7.40 -8.27 5.44
N GLN A 73 6.16 -8.66 5.74
CA GLN A 73 5.29 -9.28 4.72
C GLN A 73 4.97 -8.29 3.60
N ALA A 74 4.60 -7.05 3.93
CA ALA A 74 4.36 -6.01 2.93
C ALA A 74 5.61 -5.69 2.09
N MET A 75 6.82 -5.82 2.68
CA MET A 75 8.09 -5.67 1.94
C MET A 75 8.27 -6.79 0.92
N LEU A 76 7.98 -8.03 1.30
CA LEU A 76 8.02 -9.16 0.37
C LEU A 76 7.06 -8.91 -0.79
N ASP A 77 5.81 -8.56 -0.51
CA ASP A 77 4.80 -8.29 -1.54
C ASP A 77 5.22 -7.14 -2.46
N ALA A 78 5.78 -6.05 -1.90
CA ALA A 78 6.28 -4.91 -2.67
C ALA A 78 7.42 -5.29 -3.62
N LEU A 79 8.34 -6.18 -3.19
CA LEU A 79 9.43 -6.66 -4.02
C LEU A 79 8.94 -7.56 -5.15
N VAL A 80 8.03 -8.49 -4.85
CA VAL A 80 7.45 -9.39 -5.85
C VAL A 80 6.65 -8.63 -6.90
N MET A 81 5.96 -7.56 -6.49
CA MET A 81 5.12 -6.73 -7.36
C MET A 81 5.87 -5.58 -8.03
N ASP A 82 7.20 -5.50 -7.88
CA ASP A 82 8.05 -4.42 -8.43
C ASP A 82 7.60 -2.99 -8.04
N ARG A 83 7.15 -2.83 -6.79
CA ARG A 83 6.67 -1.55 -6.24
C ARG A 83 7.79 -0.81 -5.51
N VAL A 84 8.74 -0.27 -6.27
CA VAL A 84 9.93 0.41 -5.71
C VAL A 84 9.57 1.55 -4.74
N ALA A 85 8.49 2.29 -5.01
CA ALA A 85 8.07 3.38 -4.12
C ALA A 85 7.58 2.85 -2.75
N PHE A 86 6.91 1.70 -2.72
CA PHE A 86 6.51 1.03 -1.47
C PHE A 86 7.72 0.47 -0.73
N VAL A 87 8.70 -0.09 -1.42
CA VAL A 87 9.96 -0.54 -0.80
C VAL A 87 10.63 0.62 -0.05
N LYS A 88 10.71 1.81 -0.66
CA LYS A 88 11.23 3.01 -0.01
C LYS A 88 10.39 3.41 1.20
N LEU A 89 9.07 3.49 1.04
CA LEU A 89 8.14 3.84 2.12
C LEU A 89 8.28 2.89 3.33
N LEU A 90 8.41 1.59 3.09
CA LEU A 90 8.54 0.59 4.15
C LEU A 90 9.89 0.70 4.90
N ILE A 91 10.98 0.98 4.18
CA ILE A 91 12.29 1.24 4.81
C ILE A 91 12.23 2.51 5.67
N GLU A 92 11.61 3.58 5.15
CA GLU A 92 11.40 4.83 5.90
C GLU A 92 10.56 4.62 7.17
N ASN A 93 9.67 3.61 7.18
CA ASN A 93 8.80 3.27 8.30
C ASN A 93 9.33 2.10 9.17
N GLY A 94 10.62 1.77 9.07
CA GLY A 94 11.31 0.92 10.05
C GLY A 94 11.64 -0.50 9.58
N VAL A 95 11.34 -0.87 8.33
CA VAL A 95 11.83 -2.14 7.78
C VAL A 95 13.34 -2.06 7.55
N SER A 96 14.08 -2.87 8.28
CA SER A 96 15.52 -3.00 8.12
C SER A 96 15.85 -4.10 7.10
N MET A 97 16.35 -3.73 5.92
CA MET A 97 16.71 -4.71 4.87
C MET A 97 17.69 -5.79 5.35
N HIS A 98 18.65 -5.44 6.21
CA HIS A 98 19.59 -6.41 6.80
C HIS A 98 18.89 -7.49 7.66
N LYS A 99 17.80 -7.13 8.34
CA LYS A 99 17.02 -8.09 9.15
C LYS A 99 15.98 -8.80 8.31
N PHE A 100 15.47 -8.13 7.28
CA PHE A 100 14.49 -8.66 6.36
C PHE A 100 15.08 -9.78 5.50
N LEU A 101 16.24 -9.57 4.87
CA LEU A 101 16.86 -10.52 3.93
C LEU A 101 17.54 -11.69 4.65
N THR A 102 16.75 -12.70 4.98
CA THR A 102 17.22 -14.01 5.46
C THR A 102 17.41 -14.97 4.28
N ILE A 103 18.16 -16.06 4.49
CA ILE A 103 18.33 -17.11 3.46
C ILE A 103 16.97 -17.62 2.94
N PRO A 104 15.99 -17.98 3.80
CA PRO A 104 14.68 -18.45 3.31
C PRO A 104 13.92 -17.41 2.47
N ARG A 105 14.02 -16.12 2.80
CA ARG A 105 13.37 -15.05 2.03
C ARG A 105 14.06 -14.79 0.70
N LEU A 106 15.39 -14.89 0.66
CA LEU A 106 16.13 -14.81 -0.60
C LEU A 106 15.75 -16.00 -1.49
N GLU A 107 15.72 -17.22 -0.95
CA GLU A 107 15.27 -18.40 -1.68
C GLU A 107 13.85 -18.22 -2.23
N GLU A 108 12.92 -17.68 -1.44
CA GLU A 108 11.56 -17.36 -1.90
C GLU A 108 11.59 -16.36 -3.07
N LEU A 109 12.28 -15.22 -2.91
CA LEU A 109 12.38 -14.16 -3.91
C LEU A 109 13.03 -14.61 -5.23
N TYR A 110 14.06 -15.46 -5.17
CA TYR A 110 14.70 -15.97 -6.39
C TYR A 110 13.84 -17.03 -7.11
N ASN A 111 12.93 -17.70 -6.41
CA ASN A 111 12.07 -18.75 -6.95
C ASN A 111 10.64 -18.28 -7.23
N THR A 112 10.34 -16.99 -7.11
CA THR A 112 9.02 -16.45 -7.44
C THR A 112 8.66 -16.74 -8.89
N LYS A 113 7.49 -17.33 -9.11
CA LYS A 113 6.99 -17.68 -10.46
C LYS A 113 6.47 -16.48 -11.25
N GLN A 114 6.33 -15.34 -10.60
CA GLN A 114 6.09 -14.08 -11.28
C GLN A 114 7.42 -13.66 -11.91
N GLY A 115 7.54 -13.88 -13.23
CA GLY A 115 8.70 -13.41 -13.98
C GLY A 115 8.84 -11.88 -13.88
N PRO A 116 9.99 -11.31 -14.25
CA PRO A 116 10.21 -9.88 -14.13
C PRO A 116 9.12 -9.11 -14.88
N THR A 117 8.39 -8.26 -14.16
CA THR A 117 7.46 -7.27 -14.72
C THR A 117 8.19 -6.29 -15.63
N ASN A 118 9.51 -6.17 -15.49
CA ASN A 118 10.35 -5.38 -16.37
C ASN A 118 10.84 -6.19 -17.59
N PRO A 119 10.37 -5.87 -18.81
CA PRO A 119 10.74 -6.59 -20.02
C PRO A 119 12.24 -6.49 -20.39
N MET A 120 13.01 -5.60 -19.76
CA MET A 120 14.46 -5.49 -19.98
C MET A 120 15.25 -6.60 -19.29
N LEU A 121 14.69 -7.30 -18.30
CA LEU A 121 15.38 -8.40 -17.62
C LEU A 121 15.34 -9.72 -18.40
N PHE A 122 14.54 -9.82 -19.47
CA PHE A 122 14.55 -10.97 -20.38
C PHE A 122 15.71 -10.97 -21.38
N HIS A 123 16.51 -9.91 -21.41
CA HIS A 123 17.60 -9.72 -22.37
C HIS A 123 19.01 -9.83 -21.76
N LEU A 124 19.11 -10.26 -20.49
CA LEU A 124 20.36 -10.68 -19.87
C LEU A 124 20.47 -12.21 -19.89
#